data_AF-A0A6L4ZWI6-F1
#
_entry.id   AF-A0A6L4ZWI6-F1
#
_cell.length_a   1.000
_cell.length_b   1.000
_cell.length_c   1.000
_cell.angle_alpha   90.00
_cell.angle_beta   90.00
_cell.angle_gamma   90.00
#
_symmetry.space_group_name_H-M   'P 1'
#
loop_
_entity.id
_entity.type
_entity.pdbx_description
1 polymer ?
#
loop_
_entity_poly.entity_id
_entity_poly.type
_entity_poly.pdbx_seq_one_letter_code
_entity_poly.pdbx_strand_id
1 'polypeptide(L)'
;MATVIQVTKFLVEFKKSIDNTGLELIPRRVNLDTIARLGLTVKQVRDLIQGLKYSNYSSGPELDHDGSNGEIWVFGYNLTGEMLYIKLKLSGNRAKCLSFHKAELNLSLPYKIGS
;
A
#
# COMPACT_ATOMS: atom_id res chain seq x y z
N MET A 1 11.06 -13.24 0.75
CA MET A 1 10.14 -12.46 1.61
C MET A 1 10.97 -11.46 2.39
N ALA A 2 10.60 -10.17 2.35
CA ALA A 2 11.25 -9.14 3.16
C ALA A 2 11.09 -9.40 4.66
N THR A 3 12.13 -9.11 5.45
CA THR A 3 12.08 -9.12 6.93
C THR A 3 11.28 -7.95 7.49
N VAL A 4 10.84 -8.03 8.76
CA VAL A 4 10.18 -6.93 9.49
C VAL A 4 11.00 -5.63 9.43
N ILE A 5 12.34 -5.72 9.53
CA ILE A 5 13.24 -4.57 9.44
C ILE A 5 13.17 -3.93 8.05
N GLN A 6 13.21 -4.72 6.98
CA GLN A 6 13.12 -4.21 5.60
C GLN A 6 11.77 -3.56 5.32
N VAL A 7 10.67 -4.21 5.72
CA VAL A 7 9.32 -3.66 5.59
C VAL A 7 9.18 -2.34 6.36
N THR A 8 9.69 -2.29 7.58
CA THR A 8 9.61 -1.09 8.43
C THR A 8 10.42 0.05 7.83
N LYS A 9 11.63 -0.23 7.33
CA LYS A 9 12.46 0.78 6.62
C LYS A 9 11.73 1.35 5.41
N PHE A 10 11.17 0.49 4.56
CA PHE A 10 10.36 0.93 3.42
C PHE A 10 9.19 1.82 3.85
N LEU A 11 8.41 1.40 4.85
CA LEU A 11 7.26 2.19 5.33
C LEU A 11 7.70 3.56 5.87
N VAL A 12 8.81 3.65 6.59
CA VAL A 12 9.35 4.93 7.09
C VAL A 12 9.71 5.85 5.93
N GLU A 13 10.43 5.34 4.93
CA GLU A 13 10.82 6.11 3.75
C GLU A 13 9.61 6.53 2.90
N PHE A 14 8.66 5.62 2.70
CA PHE A 14 7.43 5.87 1.96
C PHE A 14 6.57 6.96 2.61
N LYS A 15 6.38 6.90 3.93
CA LYS A 15 5.63 7.92 4.69
C LYS A 15 6.30 9.28 4.66
N LYS A 16 7.64 9.31 4.82
CA LYS A 16 8.41 10.55 4.65
C LYS A 16 8.24 11.14 3.25
N SER A 17 8.17 10.30 2.21
CA SER A 17 7.91 10.75 0.84
C SER A 17 6.49 11.29 0.66
N ILE A 18 5.47 10.70 1.31
CA ILE A 18 4.11 11.25 1.34
C ILE A 18 4.09 12.66 1.93
N ASP A 19 4.82 12.89 3.02
CA ASP A 19 4.84 14.17 3.71
C ASP A 19 5.55 15.25 2.87
N ASN A 20 6.63 14.87 2.17
CA ASN A 20 7.41 15.78 1.35
C ASN A 20 6.78 16.08 -0.03
N THR A 21 6.15 15.08 -0.66
CA THR A 21 5.76 15.17 -2.09
C THR A 21 4.28 14.94 -2.35
N GLY A 22 3.51 14.51 -1.34
CA GLY A 22 2.16 14.03 -1.56
C GLY A 22 2.10 12.52 -1.85
N LEU A 23 0.88 11.98 -1.82
CA LEU A 23 0.60 10.63 -2.28
C LEU A 23 0.06 10.70 -3.71
N GLU A 24 0.75 10.05 -4.65
CA GLU A 24 0.27 9.88 -6.03
C GLU A 24 -0.60 8.61 -6.11
N LEU A 25 -1.92 8.78 -6.13
CA LEU A 25 -2.88 7.69 -6.36
C LEU A 25 -3.06 7.46 -7.86
N ILE A 26 -2.67 6.29 -8.36
CA ILE A 26 -2.85 5.97 -9.78
C ILE A 26 -4.35 5.73 -10.06
N PRO A 27 -4.98 6.51 -10.96
CA PRO A 27 -6.43 6.54 -11.14
C PRO A 27 -6.90 5.36 -12.02
N ARG A 28 -6.68 4.13 -11.57
CA ARG A 28 -7.26 2.94 -12.19
C ARG A 28 -8.73 2.83 -11.80
N ARG A 29 -9.58 2.39 -12.73
CA ARG A 29 -11.02 2.22 -12.51
C ARG A 29 -11.33 1.47 -11.20
N VAL A 30 -10.67 0.34 -10.95
CA VAL A 30 -10.86 -0.45 -9.73
C VAL A 30 -10.52 0.29 -8.43
N ASN A 31 -9.53 1.20 -8.47
CA ASN A 31 -9.16 2.02 -7.33
C ASN A 31 -10.25 3.07 -7.07
N LEU A 32 -10.66 3.78 -8.12
CA LEU A 32 -11.70 4.81 -8.04
C LEU A 32 -13.05 4.24 -7.59
N ASP A 33 -13.45 3.09 -8.15
CA ASP A 33 -14.68 2.39 -7.79
C ASP A 33 -14.65 1.95 -6.32
N THR A 34 -13.51 1.47 -5.82
CA THR A 34 -13.36 1.11 -4.39
C THR A 34 -13.44 2.34 -3.49
N ILE A 35 -12.72 3.41 -3.83
CA ILE A 35 -12.72 4.66 -3.05
C ILE A 35 -14.14 5.24 -2.98
N ALA A 36 -14.84 5.31 -4.12
CA ALA A 36 -16.20 5.81 -4.21
C ALA A 36 -17.19 4.93 -3.43
N ARG A 37 -17.13 3.60 -3.62
CA ARG A 37 -18.01 2.65 -2.91
C ARG A 37 -17.84 2.69 -1.39
N LEU A 38 -16.61 2.89 -0.92
CA LEU A 38 -16.31 3.01 0.51
C LEU A 38 -16.53 4.43 1.05
N GLY A 39 -16.93 5.39 0.21
CA GLY A 39 -17.15 6.79 0.60
C GLY A 39 -15.87 7.48 1.10
N LEU A 40 -14.70 7.06 0.62
CA LEU A 40 -13.42 7.58 1.08
C LEU A 40 -13.03 8.83 0.31
N THR A 41 -12.50 9.81 1.03
CA THR A 41 -11.78 10.95 0.45
C THR A 41 -10.33 10.59 0.17
N VAL A 42 -9.68 11.33 -0.74
CA VAL A 42 -8.23 11.19 -0.98
C VAL A 42 -7.41 11.36 0.31
N LYS A 43 -7.85 12.24 1.21
CA LYS A 43 -7.23 12.43 2.52
C LYS A 43 -7.32 11.15 3.38
N GLN A 44 -8.50 10.53 3.46
CA GLN A 44 -8.65 9.28 4.22
C GLN A 44 -7.83 8.12 3.64
N VAL A 45 -7.72 8.03 2.30
CA VAL A 45 -6.84 7.05 1.65
C VAL A 45 -5.38 7.27 2.07
N ARG A 46 -4.93 8.53 2.06
CA ARG A 46 -3.60 8.91 2.55
C ARG A 46 -3.40 8.54 4.02
N ASP A 47 -4.35 8.87 4.88
CA ASP A 47 -4.29 8.61 6.32
C ASP A 47 -4.24 7.10 6.60
N LEU A 48 -4.98 6.29 5.85
CA LEU A 48 -4.92 4.82 5.93
C LEU A 48 -3.53 4.29 5.55
N ILE A 49 -2.97 4.78 4.44
CA ILE A 49 -1.63 4.37 3.99
C ILE A 49 -0.55 4.82 4.99
N GLN A 50 -0.66 6.02 5.56
CA GLN A 50 0.17 6.51 6.66
C GLN A 50 0.06 5.61 7.91
N GLY A 51 -1.11 4.99 8.13
CA GLY A 51 -1.37 4.05 9.22
C GLY A 51 -0.80 2.63 9.03
N LEU A 52 -0.28 2.28 7.86
CA LEU A 52 0.23 0.93 7.59
C LEU A 52 1.40 0.56 8.52
N LYS A 53 1.40 -0.68 8.99
CA LYS A 53 2.43 -1.28 9.84
C LYS A 53 3.07 -2.47 9.14
N TYR A 54 4.19 -2.95 9.66
CA TYR A 54 4.83 -4.16 9.12
C TYR A 54 3.89 -5.40 9.20
N SER A 55 2.94 -5.43 10.14
CA SER A 55 1.94 -6.50 10.22
C SER A 55 0.88 -6.45 9.10
N ASN A 56 0.80 -5.34 8.37
CA ASN A 56 -0.02 -5.22 7.17
C ASN A 56 0.71 -5.72 5.91
N TYR A 57 2.00 -6.05 5.98
CA TYR A 57 2.74 -6.50 4.83
C TYR A 57 2.24 -7.86 4.34
N SER A 58 2.16 -7.99 3.02
CA SER A 58 1.81 -9.22 2.31
C SER A 58 3.00 -9.76 1.52
N SER A 59 3.50 -9.00 0.55
CA SER A 59 4.62 -9.40 -0.32
C SER A 59 5.49 -8.22 -0.73
N GLY A 60 6.69 -8.53 -1.22
CA GLY A 60 7.72 -7.55 -1.57
C GLY A 60 9.11 -7.83 -0.95
N PRO A 61 10.11 -7.00 -1.28
CA PRO A 61 10.12 -6.18 -2.48
C PRO A 61 10.03 -7.06 -3.73
N GLU A 62 9.28 -6.61 -4.72
CA GLU A 62 9.20 -7.23 -6.05
C GLU A 62 9.73 -6.25 -7.09
N LEU A 63 10.38 -6.78 -8.14
CA LEU A 63 10.80 -5.95 -9.27
C LEU A 63 9.56 -5.42 -10.01
N ASP A 64 9.63 -4.18 -10.46
CA ASP A 64 8.60 -3.68 -11.36
C ASP A 64 8.80 -4.25 -12.77
N HIS A 65 7.79 -4.95 -13.27
CA HIS A 65 7.84 -5.62 -14.57
C HIS A 65 7.68 -4.62 -15.73
N ASP A 66 7.34 -3.35 -15.46
CA ASP A 66 7.25 -2.29 -16.47
C ASP A 66 8.61 -1.65 -16.83
N GLY A 67 9.70 -2.13 -16.22
CA GLY A 67 11.06 -1.64 -16.48
C GLY A 67 11.41 -0.32 -15.80
N SER A 68 10.50 0.26 -15.01
CA SER A 68 10.76 1.49 -14.25
C SER A 68 11.44 1.20 -12.91
N ASN A 69 12.47 1.98 -12.57
CA ASN A 69 13.21 1.82 -11.32
C ASN A 69 12.30 1.84 -10.08
N GLY A 70 12.65 0.99 -9.11
CA GLY A 70 12.01 0.92 -7.80
C GLY A 70 11.39 -0.45 -7.52
N GLU A 71 11.10 -0.67 -6.25
CA GLU A 71 10.52 -1.91 -5.75
C GLU A 71 9.02 -1.74 -5.47
N ILE A 72 8.28 -2.82 -5.71
CA ILE A 72 6.87 -2.94 -5.38
C ILE A 72 6.71 -3.60 -4.01
N TRP A 73 5.82 -3.03 -3.21
CA TRP A 73 5.46 -3.55 -1.90
C TRP A 73 3.95 -3.66 -1.77
N VAL A 74 3.48 -4.82 -1.31
CA VAL A 74 2.05 -5.13 -1.18
C VAL A 74 1.65 -5.22 0.28
N PHE A 75 0.55 -4.57 0.62
CA PHE A 75 -0.01 -4.54 1.96
C PHE A 75 -1.50 -4.89 1.95
N GLY A 76 -1.94 -5.51 3.04
CA GLY A 76 -3.33 -5.76 3.37
C GLY A 76 -3.81 -4.88 4.52
N TYR A 77 -4.97 -4.27 4.37
CA TYR A 77 -5.60 -3.51 5.43
C TYR A 77 -7.07 -3.89 5.58
N ASN A 78 -7.48 -4.30 6.78
CA ASN A 78 -8.88 -4.59 7.05
C ASN A 78 -9.60 -3.29 7.43
N LEU A 79 -10.44 -2.79 6.53
CA LEU A 79 -11.33 -1.67 6.78
C LEU A 79 -12.76 -2.22 6.96
N THR A 80 -13.27 -2.18 8.19
CA THR A 80 -14.65 -2.56 8.52
C THR A 80 -15.07 -3.95 7.98
N GLY A 81 -14.18 -4.94 8.10
CA GLY A 81 -14.43 -6.31 7.64
C GLY A 81 -14.03 -6.57 6.19
N GLU A 82 -13.64 -5.53 5.44
CA GLU A 82 -13.19 -5.66 4.06
C GLU A 82 -11.66 -5.59 3.98
N MET A 83 -11.04 -6.65 3.45
CA MET A 83 -9.59 -6.65 3.20
C MET A 83 -9.28 -5.83 1.94
N LEU A 84 -8.53 -4.76 2.10
CA LEU A 84 -7.98 -3.95 1.02
C LEU A 84 -6.62 -4.48 0.59
N TYR A 85 -6.43 -4.62 -0.72
CA TYR A 85 -5.15 -4.83 -1.39
C TYR A 85 -4.54 -3.48 -1.77
N ILE A 86 -3.35 -3.20 -1.24
CA ILE A 86 -2.65 -1.93 -1.40
C ILE A 86 -1.26 -2.19 -1.99
N LYS A 87 -0.99 -1.63 -3.17
CA LYS A 87 0.31 -1.77 -3.88
C LYS A 87 1.04 -0.44 -3.89
N LEU A 88 2.20 -0.38 -3.26
CA LEU A 88 3.00 0.84 -3.07
C LEU A 88 4.34 0.75 -3.81
N LYS A 89 4.83 1.89 -4.27
CA LYS A 89 6.15 2.04 -4.91
C LYS A 89 6.76 3.40 -4.60
N LEU A 90 8.05 3.41 -4.25
CA LEU A 90 8.87 4.62 -4.29
C LEU A 90 9.49 4.77 -5.68
N SER A 91 9.14 5.84 -6.38
CA SER A 91 9.72 6.19 -7.68
C SER A 91 10.55 7.47 -7.52
N GLY A 92 11.85 7.30 -7.30
CA GLY A 92 12.71 8.39 -6.81
C GLY A 92 12.24 8.87 -5.44
N ASN A 93 11.84 10.13 -5.33
CA ASN A 93 11.32 10.73 -4.10
C ASN A 93 9.78 10.74 -4.01
N ARG A 94 9.06 10.16 -4.99
CA ARG A 94 7.58 10.17 -5.05
C ARG A 94 6.98 8.88 -4.49
N ALA A 95 5.99 9.04 -3.61
CA ALA A 95 5.20 7.95 -3.06
C ALA A 95 4.01 7.65 -3.97
N LYS A 96 4.05 6.50 -4.64
CA LYS A 96 2.97 6.05 -5.52
C LYS A 96 2.15 4.94 -4.87
N CYS A 97 0.83 5.08 -4.92
CA CYS A 97 -0.10 4.00 -4.64
C CYS A 97 -0.68 3.51 -5.99
N LEU A 98 -0.17 2.38 -6.45
CA LEU A 98 -0.49 1.77 -7.74
C LEU A 98 -1.83 1.03 -7.70
N SER A 99 -2.22 0.51 -6.53
CA SER A 99 -3.46 -0.25 -6.34
C SER A 99 -4.01 0.03 -4.95
N PHE A 100 -5.31 0.26 -4.88
CA PHE A 100 -6.09 0.48 -3.66
C PHE A 100 -7.50 -0.05 -3.90
N HIS A 101 -7.71 -1.34 -3.70
CA HIS A 101 -9.02 -1.95 -3.95
C HIS A 101 -9.28 -3.11 -3.01
N LYS A 102 -10.51 -3.63 -2.98
CA LYS A 102 -10.82 -4.86 -2.26
C LYS A 102 -9.95 -6.02 -2.77
N ALA A 103 -9.40 -6.81 -1.86
CA ALA A 103 -8.68 -8.04 -2.20
C ALA A 103 -9.68 -9.08 -2.76
N GLU A 104 -9.38 -9.64 -3.93
CA GLU A 104 -10.22 -10.66 -4.58
C GLU A 104 -10.01 -12.06 -3.96
N LEU A 105 -8.84 -12.30 -3.39
CA LEU A 105 -8.45 -13.54 -2.74
C LEU A 105 -7.97 -13.27 -1.31
N ASN A 106 -7.88 -14.33 -0.52
CA ASN A 106 -7.27 -14.28 0.81
C ASN A 106 -5.82 -13.79 0.69
N LEU A 107 -5.55 -12.62 1.26
CA LEU A 107 -4.24 -12.03 1.27
C LEU A 107 -3.43 -12.61 2.44
N SER A 108 -2.28 -13.20 2.15
CA SER A 108 -1.38 -13.72 3.17
C SER A 108 -0.66 -12.57 3.87
N LEU A 109 -0.77 -12.47 5.19
CA LEU A 109 -0.13 -11.43 6.00
C LEU A 109 0.86 -12.10 6.98
N PRO A 110 2.10 -12.42 6.56
CA PRO A 110 3.03 -13.26 7.32
C PRO A 110 3.42 -12.71 8.69
N TYR A 111 3.21 -11.41 8.92
CA TYR A 111 3.53 -10.74 10.20
C TYR A 111 2.29 -10.32 11.00
N LYS A 112 1.09 -10.68 10.53
CA LYS A 112 -0.13 -10.48 11.31
C LYS A 112 -0.28 -11.65 12.28
N ILE A 113 -0.02 -11.39 13.56
CA ILE A 113 -0.36 -12.34 14.63
C ILE A 113 -1.88 -12.27 14.81
N GLY A 114 -2.52 -13.44 14.92
CA GLY A 114 -3.97 -13.56 15.13
C GLY A 114 -4.41 -12.73 16.33
N SER A 115 -5.47 -11.95 16.14
CA SER A 115 -6.19 -11.20 17.16
C SER A 115 -7.00 -12.13 18.05
#